data_AF-A0A1A8WBF5-F1
#
_entry.id   AF-A0A1A8WBF5-F1
#
_cell.length_a   1.000
_cell.length_b   1.000
_cell.length_c   1.000
_cell.angle_alpha   90.00
_cell.angle_beta   90.00
_cell.angle_gamma   90.00
#
_symmetry.space_group_name_H-M   'P 1'
#
loop_
_entity.id
_entity.type
_entity.pdbx_description
1 polymer ?
#
loop_
_entity_poly.entity_id
_entity_poly.type
_entity_poly.pdbx_seq_one_letter_code
_entity_poly.pdbx_strand_id
1 'polypeptide(L)'
;MFLTCGCREDNSHETPKNYALNFNVIPNSFDIKNENIIEHIKAIDDPLLQQVSLYLTYHYQQGDVNFTKCPISNNRTTACQYLNKWSWHIKNIFTSSEKCIKKNELWKAHIDKLW
;
A
#
# COMPACT_ATOMS: atom_id res chain seq x y z
N MET A 1 1.70 1.20 31.14
CA MET A 1 0.42 0.72 30.59
C MET A 1 0.36 1.22 29.15
N PHE A 2 0.57 0.33 28.17
CA PHE A 2 0.61 0.72 26.77
C PHE A 2 -0.81 1.08 26.32
N LEU A 3 -1.03 2.35 25.96
CA LEU A 3 -2.28 2.80 25.34
C LEU A 3 -2.43 2.06 24.01
N THR A 4 -3.44 1.19 23.90
CA THR A 4 -3.64 0.30 22.76
C THR A 4 -4.55 0.93 21.73
N CYS A 5 -4.27 0.67 20.45
CA CYS A 5 -5.21 1.02 19.40
C CYS A 5 -6.36 0.04 19.35
N GLY A 6 -7.59 0.53 19.55
CA GLY A 6 -8.77 -0.31 19.57
C GLY A 6 -9.14 -0.79 18.16
N CYS A 7 -9.05 -2.10 17.94
CA CYS A 7 -9.80 -2.76 16.88
C CYS A 7 -11.27 -2.88 17.33
N ARG A 8 -12.18 -2.72 16.38
CA ARG A 8 -13.57 -3.18 16.53
C ARG A 8 -13.50 -4.70 16.70
N GLU A 9 -13.98 -5.17 17.86
CA GLU A 9 -14.39 -6.56 18.15
C GLU A 9 -13.52 -7.66 17.52
N ASP A 10 -12.27 -7.79 17.97
CA ASP A 10 -11.57 -9.06 18.19
C ASP A 10 -10.10 -8.78 18.54
N ASN A 11 -9.54 -9.58 19.44
CA ASN A 11 -8.32 -9.30 20.21
C ASN A 11 -6.99 -9.37 19.43
N SER A 12 -6.95 -9.05 18.13
CA SER A 12 -5.70 -8.95 17.35
C SER A 12 -5.33 -7.49 17.09
N HIS A 13 -4.40 -6.96 17.89
CA HIS A 13 -3.87 -5.61 17.70
C HIS A 13 -2.91 -5.56 16.51
N GLU A 14 -3.29 -4.88 15.43
CA GLU A 14 -2.38 -4.66 14.30
C GLU A 14 -1.32 -3.59 14.66
N THR A 15 -0.06 -3.99 14.69
CA THR A 15 1.06 -3.05 14.84
C THR A 15 1.57 -2.61 13.47
N PRO A 16 2.20 -1.43 13.34
CA PRO A 16 2.84 -1.03 12.08
C PRO A 16 3.85 -2.08 11.56
N LYS A 17 4.52 -2.80 12.48
CA LYS A 17 5.46 -3.87 12.13
C LYS A 17 4.73 -5.08 11.53
N ASN A 18 3.64 -5.54 12.14
CA ASN A 18 2.85 -6.65 11.60
C ASN A 18 2.25 -6.28 10.23
N TYR A 19 1.75 -5.05 10.11
CA TYR A 19 1.24 -4.50 8.86
C TYR A 19 2.30 -4.54 7.76
N ALA A 20 3.54 -4.15 8.07
CA ALA A 20 4.65 -4.19 7.11
C ALA A 20 5.06 -5.62 6.70
N LEU A 21 4.93 -6.61 7.60
CA LEU A 21 5.20 -8.02 7.26
C LEU A 21 4.24 -8.54 6.19
N ASN A 22 2.99 -8.06 6.20
CA ASN A 22 1.96 -8.45 5.25
C ASN A 22 2.22 -7.98 3.81
N PHE A 23 3.18 -7.09 3.56
CA PHE A 23 3.52 -6.63 2.20
C PHE A 23 4.16 -7.71 1.31
N ASN A 24 4.66 -8.78 1.93
CA ASN A 24 5.26 -9.92 1.22
C ASN A 24 4.28 -11.09 1.06
N VAL A 25 3.06 -10.94 1.56
CA VAL A 25 2.02 -11.97 1.50
C VAL A 25 1.12 -11.68 0.32
N ILE A 26 0.80 -12.71 -0.46
CA ILE A 26 -0.20 -12.63 -1.52
C ILE A 26 -1.60 -12.68 -0.87
N PRO A 27 -2.42 -11.62 -0.96
CA PRO A 27 -3.78 -11.64 -0.44
C PRO A 27 -4.64 -12.68 -1.16
N ASN A 28 -5.53 -13.34 -0.42
CA ASN A 28 -6.52 -14.25 -1.03
C ASN A 28 -7.57 -13.50 -1.87
N SER A 29 -7.89 -12.27 -1.48
CA SER A 29 -8.77 -11.32 -2.17
C SER A 29 -8.23 -9.91 -2.00
N PHE A 30 -8.53 -9.03 -2.96
CA PHE A 30 -8.08 -7.63 -2.93
C PHE A 30 -9.17 -6.66 -2.47
N ASP A 31 -10.45 -7.04 -2.45
CA ASP A 31 -11.60 -6.31 -1.89
C ASP A 31 -11.47 -4.77 -1.85
N ILE A 32 -11.03 -4.18 -2.97
CA ILE A 32 -10.80 -2.73 -3.10
C ILE A 32 -12.17 -2.08 -3.24
N LYS A 33 -12.46 -1.07 -2.42
CA LYS A 33 -13.80 -0.45 -2.37
C LYS A 33 -14.01 0.65 -3.40
N ASN A 34 -12.95 1.25 -3.92
CA ASN A 34 -13.04 2.37 -4.85
C ASN A 34 -13.03 1.87 -6.30
N GLU A 35 -14.19 1.92 -6.95
CA GLU A 35 -14.39 1.47 -8.33
C GLU A 35 -13.53 2.23 -9.34
N ASN A 36 -13.39 3.55 -9.20
CA ASN A 36 -12.56 4.37 -10.09
C ASN A 36 -11.09 3.93 -10.05
N ILE A 37 -10.59 3.54 -8.87
CA ILE A 37 -9.22 3.00 -8.75
C ILE A 37 -9.13 1.64 -9.43
N ILE A 38 -10.13 0.77 -9.29
CA ILE A 38 -10.15 -0.53 -9.98
C ILE A 38 -10.14 -0.35 -11.49
N GLU A 39 -10.94 0.58 -12.03
CA GLU A 39 -10.97 0.88 -13.46
C GLU A 39 -9.63 1.41 -13.97
N HIS A 40 -9.01 2.32 -13.22
CA HIS A 40 -7.66 2.81 -13.54
C HIS A 40 -6.63 1.67 -13.57
N ILE A 41 -6.65 0.76 -12.57
CA ILE A 41 -5.75 -0.41 -12.52
C ILE A 41 -5.97 -1.34 -13.73
N LYS A 42 -7.22 -1.60 -14.10
CA LYS A 42 -7.57 -2.44 -15.26
C LYS A 42 -7.06 -1.86 -16.58
N ALA A 43 -6.98 -0.54 -16.69
CA ALA A 43 -6.50 0.16 -17.89
C ALA A 43 -4.96 0.21 -18.02
N ILE A 44 -4.20 -0.32 -17.06
CA ILE A 44 -2.73 -0.36 -17.12
C ILE A 44 -2.28 -1.53 -18.00
N ASP A 45 -1.60 -1.22 -19.11
CA ASP A 45 -1.10 -2.24 -20.05
C ASP A 45 0.12 -3.03 -19.53
N ASP A 46 0.98 -2.40 -18.72
CA ASP A 46 2.15 -3.07 -18.15
C ASP A 46 1.71 -3.97 -16.97
N PRO A 47 1.81 -5.31 -17.09
CA PRO A 47 1.25 -6.23 -16.10
C PRO A 47 1.94 -6.11 -14.74
N LEU A 48 3.21 -5.72 -14.71
CA LEU A 48 3.93 -5.51 -13.46
C LEU A 48 3.41 -4.25 -12.77
N LEU A 49 3.20 -3.15 -13.50
CA LEU A 49 2.58 -1.95 -12.91
C LEU A 49 1.14 -2.17 -12.48
N GLN A 50 0.37 -2.96 -13.24
CA GLN A 50 -0.98 -3.34 -12.85
C GLN A 50 -0.97 -4.06 -11.50
N GLN A 51 -0.08 -5.04 -11.33
CA GLN A 51 0.07 -5.77 -10.07
C GLN A 51 0.54 -4.86 -8.94
N VAL A 52 1.55 -4.02 -9.17
CA VAL A 52 2.04 -3.07 -8.16
C VAL A 52 0.93 -2.12 -7.72
N SER A 53 0.13 -1.60 -8.65
CA SER A 53 -1.01 -0.73 -8.35
C SER A 53 -2.04 -1.44 -7.47
N LEU A 54 -2.39 -2.68 -7.81
CA LEU A 54 -3.33 -3.49 -7.07
C LEU A 54 -2.90 -3.72 -5.61
N TYR A 55 -1.64 -4.11 -5.40
CA TYR A 55 -1.09 -4.33 -4.06
C TYR A 55 -0.97 -3.03 -3.27
N LEU A 56 -0.49 -1.96 -3.89
CA LEU A 56 -0.34 -0.67 -3.24
C LEU A 56 -1.69 -0.13 -2.75
N THR A 57 -2.73 -0.18 -3.60
CA THR A 57 -4.09 0.23 -3.24
C THR A 57 -4.66 -0.63 -2.11
N TYR A 58 -4.49 -1.96 -2.19
CA TYR A 58 -4.94 -2.86 -1.14
C TYR A 58 -4.28 -2.55 0.20
N HIS A 59 -2.94 -2.47 0.24
CA HIS A 59 -2.23 -2.17 1.47
C HIS A 59 -2.60 -0.80 2.04
N TYR A 60 -2.74 0.23 1.19
CA TYR A 60 -3.24 1.53 1.65
C TYR A 60 -4.61 1.43 2.32
N GLN A 61 -5.56 0.71 1.71
CA GLN A 61 -6.89 0.49 2.28
C GLN A 61 -6.81 -0.27 3.62
N GLN A 62 -5.98 -1.31 3.72
CA GLN A 62 -5.78 -2.03 4.99
C GLN A 62 -5.13 -1.14 6.05
N GLY A 63 -4.18 -0.28 5.66
CA GLY A 63 -3.58 0.70 6.53
C GLY A 63 -4.62 1.70 7.09
N ASP A 64 -5.52 2.20 6.25
CA ASP A 64 -6.61 3.07 6.70
C ASP A 64 -7.53 2.36 7.70
N VAL A 65 -7.98 1.14 7.38
CA VAL A 65 -8.83 0.33 8.27
C VAL A 65 -8.16 0.10 9.64
N ASN A 66 -6.87 -0.21 9.65
CA ASN A 66 -6.14 -0.57 10.87
C ASN A 66 -5.71 0.64 11.71
N PHE A 67 -5.40 1.78 11.07
CA PHE A 67 -4.71 2.88 11.75
C PHE A 67 -5.48 4.21 11.82
N THR A 68 -6.59 4.39 11.10
CA THR A 68 -7.33 5.67 11.13
C THR A 68 -8.00 5.96 12.48
N LYS A 69 -8.42 4.92 13.21
CA LYS A 69 -9.00 5.03 14.56
C LYS A 69 -8.00 4.68 15.67
N CYS A 70 -6.71 4.60 15.35
CA CYS A 70 -5.67 4.19 16.27
C CYS A 70 -5.29 5.34 17.23
N PRO A 71 -5.57 5.25 18.56
CA PRO A 71 -5.17 6.25 19.56
C PRO A 71 -3.66 6.42 19.76
N ILE A 72 -2.83 5.47 19.34
CA ILE A 72 -1.37 5.60 19.35
C ILE A 72 -0.98 6.50 18.18
N SER A 73 -0.77 7.78 18.47
CA SER A 73 -0.52 8.83 17.47
C SER A 73 0.56 8.47 16.44
N ASN A 74 1.62 7.79 16.86
CA ASN A 74 2.75 7.48 15.97
C ASN A 74 2.54 6.23 15.11
N ASN A 75 1.57 5.37 15.41
CA ASN A 75 1.39 4.11 14.67
C ASN A 75 0.93 4.37 13.23
N ARG A 76 -0.02 5.29 13.02
CA ARG A 76 -0.46 5.69 11.68
C ARG A 76 0.71 6.19 10.84
N THR A 77 1.47 7.14 11.39
CA THR A 77 2.67 7.69 10.72
C THR A 77 3.68 6.59 10.39
N THR A 78 3.95 5.69 11.33
CA THR A 78 4.90 4.58 11.14
C THR A 78 4.41 3.60 10.06
N ALA A 79 3.12 3.28 10.03
CA ALA A 79 2.52 2.41 9.01
C ALA A 79 2.61 3.04 7.61
N CYS A 80 2.30 4.32 7.48
CA CYS A 80 2.48 5.07 6.23
C CYS A 80 3.95 5.08 5.78
N GLN A 81 4.90 5.27 6.70
CA GLN A 81 6.33 5.23 6.38
C GLN A 81 6.76 3.86 5.85
N TYR A 82 6.24 2.76 6.41
CA TYR A 82 6.55 1.43 5.89
C TYR A 82 5.99 1.21 4.49
N LEU A 83 4.74 1.62 4.23
CA LEU A 83 4.16 1.50 2.89
C LEU A 83 4.92 2.34 1.86
N ASN A 84 5.32 3.56 2.23
CA ASN A 84 6.14 4.43 1.37
C ASN A 84 7.50 3.82 1.07
N LYS A 85 8.16 3.19 2.06
CA LYS A 85 9.42 2.48 1.84
C LYS A 85 9.25 1.30 0.91
N TRP A 86 8.21 0.49 1.11
CA TRP A 86 7.90 -0.63 0.22
C TRP A 86 7.66 -0.14 -1.22
N SER A 87 6.81 0.87 -1.42
CA SER A 87 6.54 1.48 -2.72
C SER A 87 7.81 2.01 -3.39
N TRP A 88 8.68 2.68 -2.62
CA TRP A 88 9.97 3.16 -3.10
C TRP A 88 10.91 2.03 -3.54
N HIS A 89 10.97 0.92 -2.78
CA HIS A 89 11.76 -0.25 -3.18
C HIS A 89 11.25 -0.85 -4.49
N ILE A 90 9.94 -1.01 -4.64
CA ILE A 90 9.32 -1.52 -5.87
C ILE A 90 9.57 -0.57 -7.05
N LYS A 91 9.45 0.75 -6.85
CA LYS A 91 9.80 1.76 -7.85
C LYS A 91 11.23 1.57 -8.34
N ASN A 92 12.19 1.47 -7.41
CA ASN A 92 13.59 1.30 -7.76
C ASN A 92 13.85 0.03 -8.59
N ILE A 93 13.18 -1.08 -8.26
CA ILE A 93 13.29 -2.31 -9.05
C ILE A 93 12.71 -2.08 -10.45
N PHE A 94 11.51 -1.51 -10.55
CA PHE A 94 10.81 -1.30 -11.82
C PHE A 94 11.54 -0.33 -12.75
N THR A 95 12.16 0.72 -12.21
CA THR A 95 12.81 1.79 -12.98
C THR A 95 14.32 1.60 -13.15
N SER A 96 14.88 0.47 -12.68
CA SER A 96 16.31 0.22 -12.64
C SER A 96 17.08 1.31 -11.89
N SER A 97 16.63 1.63 -10.67
CA SER A 97 17.10 2.77 -9.86
C SER A 97 17.04 4.08 -10.64
N GLU A 98 15.89 4.33 -11.26
CA GLU A 98 15.61 5.53 -12.07
C GLU A 98 16.44 5.67 -13.35
N LYS A 99 17.28 4.69 -13.70
CA LYS A 99 18.08 4.73 -14.95
C LYS A 99 17.24 4.52 -16.21
N CYS A 100 16.09 3.85 -16.11
CA CYS A 100 15.21 3.59 -17.24
C CYS A 100 14.14 4.68 -17.38
N ILE A 101 14.36 5.64 -18.29
CA ILE A 101 13.47 6.78 -18.52
C ILE A 101 12.03 6.34 -18.81
N LYS A 102 11.83 5.42 -19.77
CA LYS A 102 10.49 4.93 -20.14
C LYS A 102 9.74 4.33 -18.95
N LYS A 103 10.44 3.60 -18.06
CA LYS A 103 9.83 3.01 -16.86
C LYS A 103 9.52 4.08 -15.80
N ASN A 104 10.34 5.12 -15.67
CA ASN A 104 10.00 6.27 -14.82
C ASN A 104 8.74 7.00 -15.30
N GLU A 105 8.59 7.18 -16.61
CA GLU A 105 7.41 7.81 -17.21
C GLU A 105 6.16 6.99 -16.96
N LEU A 106 6.22 5.66 -17.16
CA LEU A 106 5.11 4.76 -16.86
C LEU A 106 4.73 4.79 -15.36
N TRP A 107 5.72 4.79 -14.46
CA TRP A 107 5.45 4.91 -13.02
C TRP A 107 4.68 6.20 -12.71
N LYS A 108 5.13 7.34 -13.23
CA LYS A 108 4.47 8.64 -13.04
C LYS A 108 3.08 8.69 -13.66
N ALA A 109 2.91 8.07 -14.83
CA ALA A 109 1.64 8.08 -15.55
C ALA A 109 0.55 7.25 -14.86
N HIS A 110 0.93 6.20 -14.11
CA HIS A 110 0.00 5.23 -13.54
C HIS A 110 -0.02 5.23 -12.01
N ILE A 111 1.12 5.12 -11.32
CA ILE A 111 1.18 4.97 -9.87
C ILE A 111 0.97 6.30 -9.15
N ASP A 112 1.65 7.37 -9.61
CA ASP A 112 1.55 8.68 -8.96
C ASP A 112 0.14 9.29 -9.11
N LYS A 113 -0.67 8.81 -10.08
CA LYS A 113 -2.08 9.22 -10.28
C LYS A 113 -3.09 8.44 -9.45
N LEU A 114 -2.66 7.45 -8.65
CA LEU A 114 -3.56 6.71 -7.76
C LEU A 114 -4.01 7.55 -6.54
N TRP A 115 -3.32 8.67 -6.26
CA TRP A 115 -3.48 9.53 -5.08
C TRP A 115 -3.69 10.98 -5.51
#